data_AF-A0A3P8KQ76-F1
#
_entry.id   AF-A0A3P8KQ76-F1
#
_cell.length_a   1.000
_cell.length_b   1.000
_cell.length_c   1.000
_cell.angle_alpha   90.00
_cell.angle_beta   90.00
_cell.angle_gamma   90.00
#
_symmetry.space_group_name_H-M   'P 1'
#
loop_
_entity.id
_entity.type
_entity.pdbx_description
1 polymer ?
#
loop_
_entity_poly.entity_id
_entity_poly.type
_entity_poly.pdbx_seq_one_letter_code
_entity_poly.pdbx_strand_id
1 'polypeptide(L)'
;MSFSGPYEYELYLRPDLYTKKYTQWFYFRVQNTENNNYYRFTIVNFYKSTSLFAQGMRPLMYSEKMAKLTGIGWRRVGSDINYYQTKLVNVYISLLFLFSIGYLFLLSDGFCGDCSNFNG
;
A
#
# COMPACT_ATOMS: atom_id res chain seq x y z
N MET A 1 1.35 22.28 7.29
CA MET A 1 0.07 21.55 7.19
C MET A 1 0.25 20.41 6.22
N SER A 2 0.30 19.16 6.70
CA SER A 2 0.21 17.99 5.83
C SER A 2 -1.28 17.76 5.52
N PHE A 3 -1.67 17.98 4.28
CA PHE A 3 -3.05 17.79 3.80
C PHE A 3 -3.30 16.31 3.47
N SER A 4 -3.18 15.43 4.46
CA SER A 4 -3.56 14.02 4.29
C SER A 4 -5.01 13.89 4.78
N GLY A 5 -5.92 13.53 3.88
CA GLY A 5 -7.31 13.20 4.25
C GLY A 5 -7.38 12.05 5.27
N PRO A 6 -8.57 11.79 5.87
CA PRO A 6 -8.72 10.80 6.93
C PRO A 6 -8.32 9.36 6.53
N TYR A 7 -8.33 9.04 5.23
CA TYR A 7 -7.97 7.73 4.68
C TYR A 7 -6.72 7.76 3.79
N GLU A 8 -5.90 8.80 3.94
CA GLU A 8 -4.67 8.96 3.20
C GLU A 8 -3.47 8.69 4.11
N TYR A 9 -2.63 7.74 3.72
CA TYR A 9 -1.53 7.23 4.51
C TYR A 9 -0.23 7.31 3.72
N GLU A 10 0.74 8.01 4.28
CA GLU A 10 2.11 8.01 3.76
C GLU A 10 2.93 6.91 4.46
N LEU A 11 3.65 6.12 3.66
CA LEU A 11 4.45 5.01 4.12
C LEU A 11 5.91 5.25 3.73
N TYR A 12 6.81 4.97 4.66
CA TYR A 12 8.26 5.02 4.43
C TYR A 12 8.82 3.61 4.50
N LEU A 13 9.46 3.17 3.40
CA LEU A 13 10.17 1.89 3.38
C LEU A 13 11.49 2.01 4.11
N ARG A 14 11.80 0.99 4.90
CA ARG A 14 13.15 0.79 5.40
C ARG A 14 14.03 0.29 4.25
N PRO A 15 15.23 0.84 4.04
CA PRO A 15 16.15 0.34 3.03
C PRO A 15 16.62 -1.09 3.37
N ASP A 16 16.90 -1.88 2.33
CA ASP A 16 17.42 -3.23 2.48
C ASP A 16 18.78 -3.22 3.19
N LEU A 17 18.99 -4.17 4.10
CA LEU A 17 20.26 -4.35 4.81
C LEU A 17 21.39 -4.61 3.80
N TYR A 18 22.53 -3.96 3.99
CA TYR A 18 23.77 -4.16 3.21
C TYR A 18 23.69 -3.84 1.71
N THR A 19 22.71 -3.05 1.26
CA THR A 19 22.66 -2.56 -0.13
C THR A 19 22.91 -1.05 -0.23
N LYS A 20 23.22 -0.57 -1.44
CA LYS A 20 23.25 0.87 -1.76
C LYS A 20 21.83 1.46 -1.86
N LYS A 21 21.02 1.30 -0.82
CA LYS A 21 19.67 1.88 -0.67
C LYS A 21 18.63 1.35 -1.66
N TYR A 22 18.68 0.07 -2.03
CA TYR A 22 17.55 -0.51 -2.75
C TYR A 22 16.34 -0.61 -1.81
N THR A 23 15.21 -0.06 -2.27
CA THR A 23 13.89 -0.19 -1.62
C THR A 23 12.96 -0.83 -2.66
N GLN A 24 13.07 -2.14 -2.83
CA GLN A 24 12.44 -2.84 -3.95
C GLN A 24 11.12 -3.51 -3.56
N TRP A 25 11.05 -4.02 -2.33
CA TRP A 25 9.92 -4.77 -1.82
C TRP A 25 9.24 -4.05 -0.66
N PHE A 26 7.93 -4.19 -0.59
CA PHE A 26 7.14 -3.73 0.54
C PHE A 26 6.19 -4.85 0.96
N TYR A 27 5.99 -4.96 2.27
CA TYR A 27 5.02 -5.85 2.86
C TYR A 27 4.55 -5.19 4.15
N PHE A 28 3.26 -4.91 4.23
CA PHE A 28 2.64 -4.29 5.40
C PHE A 28 1.24 -4.83 5.59
N ARG A 29 0.74 -4.73 6.83
CA ARG A 29 -0.61 -5.12 7.20
C ARG A 29 -1.42 -3.88 7.55
N VAL A 30 -2.66 -3.85 7.06
CA VAL A 30 -3.67 -2.87 7.46
C VAL A 30 -4.71 -3.59 8.31
N GLN A 31 -5.14 -2.96 9.40
CA GLN A 31 -6.21 -3.43 10.28
C GLN A 31 -7.11 -2.27 10.64
N ASN A 32 -8.28 -2.56 11.22
CA ASN A 32 -9.25 -1.55 11.64
C ASN A 32 -9.63 -0.58 10.51
N THR A 33 -9.80 -1.12 9.31
CA THR A 33 -10.38 -0.35 8.20
C THR A 33 -11.84 -0.06 8.52
N GLU A 34 -12.44 0.94 7.85
CA GLU A 34 -13.89 1.19 7.80
C GLU A 34 -14.53 0.83 6.44
N ASN A 35 -15.73 0.24 6.47
CA ASN A 35 -16.38 -0.30 5.27
C ASN A 35 -16.79 0.79 4.30
N ASN A 36 -16.62 0.50 3.00
CA ASN A 36 -17.03 1.39 1.92
C ASN A 36 -16.28 2.73 1.90
N ASN A 37 -15.06 2.75 2.46
CA ASN A 37 -14.16 3.89 2.41
C ASN A 37 -13.00 3.63 1.46
N TYR A 38 -12.60 4.67 0.73
CA TYR A 38 -11.49 4.63 -0.21
C TYR A 38 -10.19 5.05 0.47
N TYR A 39 -9.24 4.12 0.55
CA TYR A 39 -7.95 4.31 1.20
C TYR A 39 -6.88 4.59 0.16
N ARG A 40 -6.03 5.59 0.42
CA ARG A 40 -4.88 5.90 -0.41
C ARG A 40 -3.59 5.67 0.37
N PHE A 41 -2.79 4.71 -0.08
CA PHE A 41 -1.47 4.45 0.49
C PHE A 41 -0.41 4.99 -0.46
N THR A 42 0.46 5.86 0.03
CA THR A 42 1.54 6.46 -0.75
C THR A 42 2.88 6.09 -0.14
N ILE A 43 3.65 5.22 -0.80
CA ILE A 43 5.04 4.96 -0.43
C ILE A 43 5.89 6.08 -1.02
N VAL A 44 6.57 6.86 -0.19
CA VAL A 44 7.17 8.15 -0.61
C VAL A 44 8.68 8.09 -0.93
N ASN A 45 9.32 6.95 -0.69
CA ASN A 45 10.78 6.84 -0.75
C ASN A 45 11.29 5.67 -1.62
N PHE A 46 10.64 5.39 -2.75
CA PHE A 46 11.18 4.45 -3.73
C PHE A 46 12.43 5.02 -4.42
N TYR A 47 13.46 4.20 -4.61
CA TYR A 47 14.68 4.60 -5.34
C TYR A 47 14.67 4.27 -6.84
N LYS A 48 13.70 3.48 -7.31
CA LYS A 48 13.73 2.94 -8.67
C LYS A 48 13.17 3.95 -9.67
N SER A 49 13.90 4.29 -10.73
CA SER A 49 13.39 5.24 -11.73
C SER A 49 12.29 4.66 -12.62
N THR A 50 12.28 3.33 -12.80
CA THR A 50 11.28 2.62 -13.61
C THR A 50 10.49 1.65 -12.75
N SER A 51 9.18 1.58 -12.98
CA SER A 51 8.32 0.70 -12.21
C SER A 51 7.32 0.02 -13.13
N LEU A 52 7.17 -1.30 -12.99
CA LEU A 52 6.10 -2.04 -13.66
C LEU A 52 4.72 -1.53 -13.23
N PHE A 53 4.61 -0.88 -12.07
CA PHE A 53 3.38 -0.21 -11.64
C PHE A 53 2.98 0.93 -12.59
N ALA A 54 3.95 1.65 -13.17
CA ALA A 54 3.69 2.64 -14.22
C ALA A 54 3.25 1.99 -15.55
N GLN A 55 3.44 0.69 -15.71
CA GLN A 55 3.07 -0.11 -16.88
C GLN A 55 1.82 -0.98 -16.63
N GLY A 56 1.00 -0.62 -15.63
CA GLY A 56 -0.28 -1.29 -15.36
C GLY A 56 -0.19 -2.49 -14.42
N MET A 57 0.98 -2.80 -13.85
CA MET A 57 1.07 -3.80 -12.78
C MET A 57 0.25 -3.34 -11.57
N ARG A 58 -0.49 -4.28 -10.98
CA ARG A 58 -1.22 -4.10 -9.72
C ARG A 58 -0.52 -4.87 -8.60
N PRO A 59 -0.39 -4.30 -7.39
CA PRO A 59 0.21 -5.02 -6.27
C PRO A 59 -0.71 -6.13 -5.76
N LEU A 60 -0.11 -7.01 -4.97
CA LEU A 60 -0.79 -8.11 -4.33
C LEU A 60 -1.30 -7.71 -2.95
N MET A 61 -2.55 -8.04 -2.66
CA MET A 61 -3.14 -7.98 -1.33
C MET A 61 -3.59 -9.36 -0.91
N TYR A 62 -3.33 -9.69 0.34
CA TYR A 62 -3.87 -10.86 0.99
C TYR A 62 -5.09 -10.50 1.83
N SER A 63 -6.16 -11.28 1.72
CA SER A 63 -7.31 -11.23 2.62
C SER A 63 -7.48 -12.57 3.32
N GLU A 64 -7.39 -12.57 4.65
CA GLU A 64 -7.64 -13.76 5.47
C GLU A 64 -9.08 -14.27 5.31
N LYS A 65 -10.04 -13.35 5.17
CA LYS A 65 -11.45 -13.69 4.98
C LYS A 65 -11.68 -14.39 3.64
N MET A 66 -11.12 -13.87 2.55
CA MET A 66 -11.21 -14.51 1.24
C MET A 66 -10.48 -15.86 1.22
N ALA A 67 -9.30 -15.95 1.86
CA ALA A 67 -8.59 -17.22 2.01
C ALA A 67 -9.45 -18.30 2.68
N LYS A 68 -10.19 -17.95 3.75
CA LYS A 68 -11.09 -18.87 4.45
C LYS A 68 -12.33 -19.23 3.64
N LEU A 69 -12.93 -18.27 2.93
CA LEU A 69 -14.20 -18.46 2.22
C LEU A 69 -14.06 -19.16 0.87
N THR A 70 -12.99 -18.86 0.12
CA THR A 70 -12.84 -19.31 -1.27
C THR A 70 -11.57 -20.14 -1.49
N GLY A 71 -10.70 -20.25 -0.49
CA GLY A 71 -9.35 -20.81 -0.65
C GLY A 71 -8.36 -19.87 -1.35
N ILE A 72 -8.80 -18.69 -1.81
CA ILE A 72 -7.98 -17.74 -2.57
C ILE A 72 -7.83 -16.45 -1.76
N GLY A 73 -6.71 -16.31 -1.07
CA GLY A 73 -6.42 -15.12 -0.26
C GLY A 73 -5.67 -14.01 -0.99
N TRP A 74 -4.76 -14.36 -1.90
CA TRP A 74 -3.92 -13.42 -2.64
C TRP A 74 -4.58 -12.99 -3.94
N ARG A 75 -4.68 -11.68 -4.17
CA ARG A 75 -5.18 -11.13 -5.43
C ARG A 75 -4.48 -9.83 -5.81
N ARG A 76 -4.45 -9.56 -7.10
CA ARG A 76 -4.00 -8.26 -7.63
C ARG A 76 -5.10 -7.23 -7.41
N VAL A 77 -4.78 -6.11 -6.75
CA VAL A 77 -5.77 -5.12 -6.33
C VAL A 77 -5.33 -3.69 -6.58
N GLY A 78 -6.29 -2.80 -6.37
CA GLY A 78 -6.11 -1.36 -6.35
C GLY A 78 -6.41 -0.67 -7.67
N SER A 79 -6.64 0.61 -7.52
CA SER A 79 -7.02 1.59 -8.54
C SER A 79 -6.19 2.85 -8.34
N ASP A 80 -6.27 3.77 -9.30
CA ASP A 80 -5.56 5.06 -9.28
C ASP A 80 -4.07 4.93 -8.92
N ILE A 81 -3.46 3.91 -9.52
CA ILE A 81 -2.05 3.60 -9.30
C ILE A 81 -1.21 4.67 -9.99
N ASN A 82 -0.39 5.35 -9.19
CA ASN A 82 0.47 6.44 -9.65
C ASN A 82 1.91 6.16 -9.24
N TYR A 83 2.85 6.37 -10.15
CA TYR A 83 4.28 6.26 -9.89
C TYR A 83 5.02 7.43 -10.53
N TYR A 84 5.60 8.31 -9.73
CA TYR A 84 6.25 9.52 -10.25
C TYR A 84 7.40 9.99 -9.35
N GLN A 85 8.33 10.73 -9.94
CA GLN A 85 9.48 11.29 -9.24
C GLN A 85 9.08 12.46 -8.34
N THR A 86 9.63 12.51 -7.13
CA THR A 86 9.48 13.61 -6.19
C THR A 86 10.09 14.89 -6.75
N LYS A 87 9.34 16.00 -6.70
CA LYS A 87 9.80 17.35 -7.12
C LYS A 87 10.32 18.24 -5.98
N LEU A 88 10.73 17.65 -4.86
CA LEU A 88 11.21 18.42 -3.70
C LEU A 88 12.61 18.98 -3.93
N VAL A 89 12.85 20.19 -3.39
CA VAL A 89 14.02 21.05 -3.66
C VAL A 89 15.34 20.45 -3.15
N ASN A 90 15.29 19.51 -2.21
CA ASN A 90 16.49 18.84 -1.72
C ASN A 90 16.94 17.76 -2.73
N VAL A 91 18.14 17.91 -3.29
CA VAL A 91 18.75 17.04 -4.32
C VAL A 91 18.76 15.56 -3.91
N TYR A 92 18.87 15.25 -2.62
CA TYR A 92 18.83 13.85 -2.14
C TYR A 92 17.43 13.25 -2.19
N ILE A 93 16.39 14.07 -2.01
CA ILE A 93 14.98 13.66 -2.01
C ILE A 93 14.41 13.71 -3.43
N SER A 94 14.92 14.59 -4.30
CA SER A 94 14.51 14.67 -5.71
C SER A 94 14.83 13.40 -6.51
N LEU A 95 15.70 12.51 -6.01
CA LEU A 95 15.96 11.20 -6.63
C LEU A 95 14.95 10.13 -6.20
N LEU A 96 14.07 10.42 -5.25
CA LEU A 96 13.06 9.48 -4.77
C LEU A 96 11.79 9.53 -5.62
N PHE A 97 11.08 8.42 -5.65
CA PHE A 97 9.83 8.22 -6.35
C PHE A 97 8.72 7.94 -5.34
N LEU A 98 7.54 8.48 -5.62
CA LEU A 98 6.32 8.14 -4.91
C LEU A 98 5.59 7.04 -5.66
N PHE A 99 5.09 6.06 -4.93
CA PHE A 99 4.16 5.04 -5.39
C PHE A 99 2.86 5.17 -4.61
N SER A 100 1.80 5.62 -5.27
CA SER A 100 0.47 5.76 -4.70
C SER A 100 -0.44 4.66 -5.23
N ILE A 101 -1.22 4.07 -4.33
CA ILE A 101 -2.30 3.13 -4.66
C ILE A 101 -3.56 3.47 -3.88
N GLY A 102 -4.68 3.54 -4.61
CA GLY A 102 -6.01 3.59 -4.04
C GLY A 102 -6.62 2.20 -3.90
N TYR A 103 -7.37 1.98 -2.83
CA TYR A 103 -8.09 0.73 -2.59
C TYR A 103 -9.37 0.97 -1.80
N LEU A 104 -10.48 0.43 -2.31
CA LEU A 104 -11.77 0.43 -1.63
C LEU A 104 -11.88 -0.84 -0.77
N PHE A 105 -11.90 -0.70 0.55
CA PHE A 105 -12.13 -1.85 1.43
C PHE A 105 -13.64 -2.14 1.54
N LEU A 106 -14.04 -3.36 1.18
CA LEU A 106 -15.41 -3.85 1.26
C LEU A 106 -15.60 -4.90 2.36
N LEU A 107 -16.82 -5.09 2.88
CA LEU A 107 -17.15 -6.12 3.88
C LEU A 107 -16.61 -7.51 3.54
N SER A 108 -16.49 -7.84 2.26
CA SER A 108 -15.90 -9.10 1.76
C SER A 108 -14.42 -9.26 2.12
N ASP A 109 -13.70 -8.17 2.34
CA ASP A 109 -12.23 -8.15 2.37
C ASP A 109 -11.65 -8.43 3.76
N GLY A 110 -12.49 -8.46 4.80
CA GLY A 110 -12.08 -8.83 6.15
C GLY A 110 -12.20 -7.74 7.20
N PHE A 111 -13.24 -6.89 7.12
CA PHE A 111 -13.62 -6.06 8.26
C PHE A 111 -13.83 -6.94 9.48
N CYS A 112 -13.03 -6.69 10.52
CA CYS A 112 -13.34 -7.19 11.85
C CYS A 112 -14.42 -6.28 12.41
N GLY A 113 -15.67 -6.54 12.02
CA GLY A 113 -16.84 -5.89 12.61
C GLY A 113 -17.13 -6.33 14.04
N ASP A 114 -16.40 -7.32 14.57
CA ASP A 114 -16.47 -7.77 15.94
C ASP A 114 -15.19 -8.53 16.32
N CYS A 115 -14.32 -7.89 17.13
CA CYS A 115 -13.18 -8.54 17.80
C CYS A 115 -13.62 -9.41 19.00
N SER A 116 -14.91 -9.75 19.14
CA SER A 116 -15.47 -10.38 20.34
C SER A 116 -15.44 -11.91 20.34
N ASN A 117 -15.03 -12.58 19.26
CA ASN A 117 -15.09 -14.05 19.18
C ASN A 117 -13.82 -14.70 18.58
N PHE A 118 -12.66 -14.44 19.17
CA PHE A 118 -11.51 -15.35 19.07
C PHE A 118 -11.31 -16.08 20.40
N ASN A 119 -12.19 -17.05 20.65
CA ASN A 119 -11.91 -18.20 21.50
C ASN A 119 -12.33 -19.44 20.70
N GLY A 120 -11.33 -20.19 20.24
CA GLY A 120 -11.48 -21.45 19.52
C GLY A 120 -10.12 -22.09 19.37
#